data_AF-A0A3B1BPR8-F1
#
_entry.id   AF-A0A3B1BPR8-F1
#
_cell.length_a   1.000
_cell.length_b   1.000
_cell.length_c   1.000
_cell.angle_alpha   90.00
_cell.angle_beta   90.00
_cell.angle_gamma   90.00
#
_symmetry.space_group_name_H-M   'P 1'
#
loop_
_entity.id
_entity.type
_entity.pdbx_description
1 polymer ?
#
loop_
_entity_poly.entity_id
_entity_poly.type
_entity_poly.pdbx_seq_one_letter_code
_entity_poly.pdbx_strand_id
1 'polypeptide(L)'
;MEIDILRRLSDIKNKPALVAFVLIILYISPASLMENCFFSQDRFDGEGIHGIVLDIISGPKESHAQAPRRKSGRELMNEWLSGETLPVNFKNQRPPEDKIAIEAGRGIYIYRCAVCHGIKGDGKGERAKELQTRPRDFTFGIFKFRSTPTGAPPTDEDIFKTISRGIHGTGMLPWFALTTTQRWLVTYYIKTFSDYYTFYYEDGQKPVVVKTPEPSMSEKKYIELGKTVYIKGECAKCHGKEGYGDGDSAGKLKDDWYQPIRPTNFRKSVPKRGLEPADIYMTIATGLNGTPMPSYSASLTHDEMLGLAYYIRSIAPRNENKGEIDINQDTQAAFQIDHMMGISFQIPERFAYPW
;
A
#
# COMPACT_ATOMS: atom_id res chain seq x y z
N MET A 1 -7.67 30.53 -43.04
CA MET A 1 -6.76 29.40 -42.72
C MET A 1 -7.51 28.20 -42.10
N GLU A 2 -8.85 28.13 -42.22
CA GLU A 2 -9.69 27.04 -41.68
C GLU A 2 -10.35 26.16 -42.77
N ILE A 3 -10.22 26.52 -44.05
CA ILE A 3 -10.85 25.78 -45.16
C ILE A 3 -9.93 24.69 -45.73
N ASP A 4 -8.65 24.67 -45.36
CA ASP A 4 -7.63 23.76 -45.94
C ASP A 4 -7.45 22.44 -45.16
N ILE A 5 -8.12 22.29 -44.01
CA ILE A 5 -8.05 21.06 -43.18
C ILE A 5 -9.11 20.04 -43.61
N LEU A 6 -10.30 20.49 -44.04
CA LEU A 6 -11.39 19.59 -44.45
C LEU A 6 -11.13 18.87 -45.77
N ARG A 7 -10.27 19.42 -46.63
CA ARG A 7 -9.92 18.81 -47.92
C ARG A 7 -8.85 17.70 -47.80
N ARG A 8 -8.08 17.69 -46.71
CA ARG A 8 -7.06 16.64 -46.45
C ARG A 8 -7.61 15.39 -45.75
N LEU A 9 -8.89 15.37 -45.37
CA LEU A 9 -9.53 14.22 -44.72
C LEU A 9 -10.32 13.33 -45.67
N SER A 10 -10.48 13.70 -46.95
CA SER A 10 -11.21 12.87 -47.92
C SER A 10 -10.44 11.65 -48.44
N ASP A 11 -9.14 11.54 -48.17
CA ASP A 11 -8.28 10.45 -48.66
C ASP A 11 -8.05 9.29 -47.68
N ILE A 12 -8.71 9.29 -46.51
CA ILE A 12 -8.58 8.20 -45.52
C ILE A 12 -9.85 7.35 -45.53
N LYS A 13 -10.12 6.71 -46.67
CA LYS A 13 -11.33 5.90 -46.89
C LYS A 13 -11.24 4.44 -46.40
N ASN A 14 -10.33 4.08 -45.49
CA ASN A 14 -10.20 2.68 -45.07
C ASN A 14 -9.69 2.44 -43.63
N LYS A 15 -10.17 3.20 -42.64
CA LYS A 15 -9.94 2.85 -41.21
C LYS A 15 -11.17 3.17 -40.33
N PRO A 16 -11.88 2.17 -39.79
CA PRO A 16 -13.08 2.38 -38.96
C PRO A 16 -12.79 3.06 -37.60
N ALA A 17 -11.53 3.15 -37.18
CA ALA A 17 -11.14 3.73 -35.89
C ALA A 17 -11.18 5.27 -35.83
N LEU A 18 -11.18 5.99 -36.97
CA LEU A 18 -11.17 7.46 -36.97
C LEU A 18 -12.58 8.07 -36.95
N VAL A 19 -13.58 7.36 -37.50
CA VAL A 19 -14.99 7.80 -37.51
C VAL A 19 -15.57 7.83 -36.08
N ALA A 20 -15.11 6.90 -35.22
CA ALA A 20 -15.45 6.89 -33.80
C ALA A 20 -14.89 8.10 -33.03
N PHE A 21 -13.77 8.67 -33.49
CA PHE A 21 -13.12 9.80 -32.82
C PHE A 21 -13.83 11.14 -33.14
N VAL A 22 -14.42 11.28 -34.32
CA VAL A 22 -15.17 12.49 -34.72
C VAL A 22 -16.56 12.54 -34.08
N LEU A 23 -17.20 11.38 -33.86
CA LEU A 23 -18.52 11.29 -33.22
C LEU A 23 -18.49 11.57 -31.70
N ILE A 24 -17.36 11.33 -31.04
CA ILE A 24 -17.20 11.62 -29.60
C ILE A 24 -17.03 13.13 -29.33
N ILE A 25 -16.49 13.89 -30.29
CA ILE A 25 -16.29 15.35 -30.16
C ILE A 25 -17.61 16.13 -30.29
N LEU A 26 -18.65 15.55 -30.90
CA LEU A 26 -19.97 16.20 -31.06
C LEU A 26 -20.96 15.90 -29.91
N TYR A 27 -20.57 15.10 -28.92
CA TYR A 27 -21.43 14.71 -27.78
C TYR A 27 -21.12 15.45 -26.47
N ILE A 28 -20.54 16.66 -26.56
CA ILE A 28 -20.36 17.57 -25.42
C ILE A 28 -20.94 18.95 -25.79
N SER A 29 -22.27 19.08 -25.71
CA SER A 29 -22.97 20.33 -25.37
C SER A 29 -24.40 20.01 -24.97
N PRO A 30 -24.81 20.26 -23.72
CA PRO A 30 -26.17 20.01 -23.27
C PRO A 30 -27.00 21.28 -23.48
N ALA A 31 -27.78 21.34 -24.56
CA ALA A 31 -29.01 22.12 -24.71
C ALA A 31 -29.30 22.35 -26.19
N SER A 32 -30.27 21.59 -26.73
CA SER A 32 -31.26 22.08 -27.70
C SER A 32 -31.90 20.89 -28.41
N LEU A 33 -33.23 20.94 -28.56
CA LEU A 33 -34.13 20.10 -29.36
C LEU A 33 -35.03 19.15 -28.56
N MET A 34 -35.82 19.74 -27.65
CA MET A 34 -37.25 19.47 -27.69
C MET A 34 -37.86 20.37 -28.76
N GLU A 35 -38.45 19.77 -29.80
CA GLU A 35 -39.79 20.06 -30.35
C GLU A 35 -39.94 19.59 -31.81
N ASN A 36 -40.95 18.74 -31.99
CA ASN A 36 -41.84 18.66 -33.15
C ASN A 36 -41.29 18.21 -34.51
N CYS A 37 -41.56 16.94 -34.85
CA CYS A 37 -42.36 16.64 -36.05
C CYS A 37 -43.05 15.28 -35.93
N PHE A 38 -44.36 15.34 -35.67
CA PHE A 38 -45.36 14.32 -35.96
C PHE A 38 -45.32 13.97 -37.46
N PHE A 39 -45.27 12.69 -37.85
CA PHE A 39 -46.17 12.10 -38.86
C PHE A 39 -45.95 10.59 -39.03
N SER A 40 -47.08 9.86 -39.09
CA SER A 40 -47.28 8.52 -39.66
C SER A 40 -46.67 7.32 -38.92
N GLN A 41 -47.52 6.69 -38.11
CA GLN A 41 -47.52 5.24 -37.92
C GLN A 41 -47.86 4.58 -39.26
N ASP A 42 -47.02 3.66 -39.73
CA ASP A 42 -47.48 2.45 -40.39
C ASP A 42 -46.47 1.32 -40.21
N ARG A 43 -47.04 0.14 -39.95
CA ARG A 43 -46.40 -1.12 -39.56
C ARG A 43 -45.57 -1.69 -40.70
N PHE A 44 -44.33 -2.06 -40.43
CA PHE A 44 -43.68 -3.19 -41.08
C PHE A 44 -42.97 -4.04 -40.03
N ASP A 45 -43.49 -5.24 -39.85
CA ASP A 45 -43.00 -6.26 -38.94
C ASP A 45 -41.65 -6.79 -39.44
N GLY A 46 -40.62 -6.67 -38.61
CA GLY A 46 -39.22 -7.00 -38.93
C GLY A 46 -38.57 -7.89 -37.88
N GLU A 47 -39.29 -8.90 -37.38
CA GLU A 47 -38.71 -10.01 -36.63
C GLU A 47 -37.79 -10.83 -37.55
N GLY A 48 -36.52 -10.44 -37.64
CA GLY A 48 -35.53 -11.19 -38.43
C GLY A 48 -34.14 -10.56 -38.49
N ILE A 49 -34.02 -9.26 -38.24
CA ILE A 49 -32.73 -8.55 -38.34
C ILE A 49 -32.13 -8.15 -36.98
N HIS A 50 -32.89 -8.23 -35.89
CA HIS A 50 -32.39 -7.92 -34.55
C HIS A 50 -31.63 -9.07 -33.88
N GLY A 51 -31.96 -10.33 -34.20
CA GLY A 51 -31.30 -11.51 -33.62
C GLY A 51 -29.89 -11.76 -34.16
N ILE A 52 -29.67 -11.52 -35.46
CA ILE A 52 -28.40 -11.84 -36.13
C ILE A 52 -27.30 -10.81 -35.80
N VAL A 53 -27.66 -9.54 -35.56
CA VAL A 53 -26.70 -8.49 -35.17
C VAL A 53 -26.21 -8.68 -33.74
N LEU A 54 -27.05 -9.19 -32.84
CA LEU A 54 -26.67 -9.47 -31.45
C LEU A 54 -25.70 -10.66 -31.35
N ASP A 55 -25.87 -11.72 -32.14
CA ASP A 55 -24.99 -12.89 -32.07
C ASP A 55 -23.61 -12.68 -32.69
N ILE A 56 -23.48 -11.80 -33.71
CA ILE A 56 -22.18 -11.48 -34.33
C ILE A 56 -21.32 -10.57 -33.43
N ILE A 57 -21.94 -9.73 -32.60
CA ILE A 57 -21.22 -8.89 -31.63
C ILE A 57 -20.84 -9.68 -30.37
N SER A 58 -21.60 -10.73 -30.03
CA SER A 58 -21.48 -11.42 -28.74
C SER A 58 -20.38 -12.48 -28.66
N GLY A 59 -19.84 -12.97 -29.79
CA GLY A 59 -18.90 -14.09 -29.79
C GLY A 59 -19.45 -15.36 -29.10
N PRO A 60 -18.74 -16.50 -29.16
CA PRO A 60 -19.14 -17.65 -28.37
C PRO A 60 -19.03 -17.29 -26.88
N LYS A 61 -20.11 -17.51 -26.12
CA LYS A 61 -20.12 -17.41 -24.65
C LYS A 61 -19.22 -18.51 -24.09
N GLU A 62 -17.93 -18.24 -24.04
CA GLU A 62 -17.04 -18.95 -23.12
C GLU A 62 -17.55 -18.68 -21.70
N SER A 63 -17.60 -19.72 -20.88
CA SER A 63 -17.85 -19.61 -19.44
C SER A 63 -16.67 -18.89 -18.79
N HIS A 64 -16.63 -17.58 -18.95
CA HIS A 64 -15.74 -16.74 -18.16
C HIS A 64 -16.21 -16.84 -16.71
N ALA A 65 -15.51 -17.65 -15.92
CA ALA A 65 -15.49 -17.47 -14.48
C ALA A 65 -15.26 -15.97 -14.25
N GLN A 66 -16.26 -15.27 -13.72
CA GLN A 66 -16.21 -13.83 -13.52
C GLN A 66 -14.94 -13.54 -12.71
N ALA A 67 -14.05 -12.73 -13.29
CA ALA A 67 -12.89 -12.26 -12.56
C ALA A 67 -13.38 -11.66 -11.23
N PRO A 68 -12.76 -12.00 -10.08
CA PRO A 68 -13.30 -11.62 -8.78
C PRO A 68 -13.47 -10.10 -8.71
N ARG A 69 -14.62 -9.66 -8.18
CA ARG A 69 -14.95 -8.24 -8.04
C ARG A 69 -13.81 -7.49 -7.34
N ARG A 70 -13.43 -6.33 -7.87
CA ARG A 70 -12.48 -5.44 -7.18
C ARG A 70 -13.10 -4.98 -5.86
N LYS A 71 -12.41 -5.23 -4.75
CA LYS A 71 -12.79 -4.75 -3.42
C LYS A 71 -12.81 -3.22 -3.41
N SER A 72 -13.81 -2.64 -2.75
CA SER A 72 -13.86 -1.21 -2.47
C SER A 72 -12.77 -0.83 -1.46
N GLY A 73 -12.38 0.44 -1.42
CA GLY A 73 -11.36 0.86 -0.44
C GLY A 73 -11.82 0.76 1.01
N ARG A 74 -13.14 0.83 1.29
CA ARG A 74 -13.69 0.54 2.62
C ARG A 74 -13.48 -0.93 3.02
N GLU A 75 -13.66 -1.86 2.09
CA GLU A 75 -13.41 -3.29 2.34
C GLU A 75 -11.92 -3.55 2.57
N LEU A 76 -11.05 -2.96 1.76
CA LEU A 76 -9.60 -3.05 1.94
C LEU A 76 -9.15 -2.41 3.26
N MET A 77 -9.76 -1.28 3.66
CA MET A 77 -9.46 -0.66 4.95
C MET A 77 -9.88 -1.55 6.12
N ASN A 78 -11.05 -2.20 6.03
CA ASN A 78 -11.49 -3.13 7.08
C ASN A 78 -10.58 -4.36 7.19
N GLU A 79 -10.09 -4.90 6.06
CA GLU A 79 -9.09 -5.98 6.05
C GLU A 79 -7.76 -5.53 6.68
N TRP A 80 -7.29 -4.34 6.33
CA TRP A 80 -6.11 -3.78 6.95
C TRP A 80 -6.29 -3.59 8.46
N LEU A 81 -7.43 -3.06 8.88
CA LEU A 81 -7.75 -2.89 10.30
C LEU A 81 -7.89 -4.24 11.03
N SER A 82 -8.19 -5.33 10.33
CA SER A 82 -8.17 -6.68 10.92
C SER A 82 -6.79 -7.33 10.98
N GLY A 83 -5.78 -6.66 10.43
CA GLY A 83 -4.39 -7.11 10.39
C GLY A 83 -4.04 -7.99 9.19
N GLU A 84 -4.95 -8.09 8.21
CA GLU A 84 -4.69 -8.77 6.94
C GLU A 84 -3.62 -8.00 6.15
N THR A 85 -2.69 -8.75 5.56
CA THR A 85 -1.72 -8.15 4.64
C THR A 85 -2.38 -7.89 3.30
N LEU A 86 -2.48 -6.60 2.96
CA LEU A 86 -3.11 -6.19 1.71
C LEU A 86 -2.29 -6.66 0.49
N PRO A 87 -2.96 -7.14 -0.58
CA PRO A 87 -2.29 -7.50 -1.81
C PRO A 87 -1.68 -6.26 -2.47
N VAL A 88 -0.46 -6.40 -2.97
CA VAL A 88 0.25 -5.34 -3.69
C VAL A 88 0.39 -5.77 -5.14
N ASN A 89 -0.12 -4.94 -6.05
CA ASN A 89 -0.11 -5.25 -7.47
C ASN A 89 1.22 -4.85 -8.11
N PHE A 90 2.10 -5.84 -8.34
CA PHE A 90 3.32 -5.71 -9.12
C PHE A 90 3.17 -6.05 -10.61
N LYS A 91 1.97 -6.47 -11.05
CA LYS A 91 1.74 -6.88 -12.45
C LYS A 91 1.76 -5.70 -13.42
N ASN A 92 1.44 -4.50 -12.93
CA ASN A 92 1.53 -3.30 -13.76
C ASN A 92 3.00 -2.96 -13.99
N GLN A 93 3.35 -2.62 -15.22
CA GLN A 93 4.70 -2.22 -15.56
C GLN A 93 5.14 -1.03 -14.70
N ARG A 94 6.29 -1.19 -14.05
CA ARG A 94 6.94 -0.14 -13.26
C ARG A 94 7.38 0.99 -14.22
N PRO A 95 6.99 2.26 -13.98
CA PRO A 95 7.42 3.37 -14.82
C PRO A 95 8.95 3.54 -14.73
N PRO A 96 9.63 4.05 -15.77
CA PRO A 96 11.05 4.35 -15.68
C PRO A 96 11.32 5.35 -14.56
N GLU A 97 12.43 5.14 -13.84
CA GLU A 97 12.91 6.08 -12.82
C GLU A 97 13.72 7.18 -13.51
N ASP A 98 13.03 8.17 -14.07
CA ASP A 98 13.61 9.34 -14.72
C ASP A 98 13.21 10.64 -14.03
N LYS A 99 13.75 11.77 -14.51
CA LYS A 99 13.50 13.10 -13.94
C LYS A 99 12.01 13.50 -13.99
N ILE A 100 11.28 13.07 -15.02
CA ILE A 100 9.84 13.37 -15.17
C ILE A 100 9.05 12.60 -14.12
N ALA A 101 9.38 11.32 -13.93
CA ALA A 101 8.76 10.48 -12.93
C ALA A 101 8.99 10.99 -11.50
N ILE A 102 10.21 11.44 -11.21
CA ILE A 102 10.58 12.03 -9.92
C ILE A 102 9.80 13.34 -9.66
N GLU A 103 9.71 14.24 -10.65
CA GLU A 103 8.98 15.50 -10.47
C GLU A 103 7.46 15.29 -10.32
N ALA A 104 6.89 14.34 -11.06
CA ALA A 104 5.49 13.95 -10.85
C ALA A 104 5.28 13.35 -9.44
N GLY A 105 6.23 12.55 -8.96
CA GLY A 105 6.28 12.04 -7.59
C GLY A 105 6.34 13.15 -6.54
N ARG A 106 7.14 14.19 -6.78
CA ARG A 106 7.25 15.38 -5.94
C ARG A 106 5.90 16.08 -5.75
N GLY A 107 5.17 16.29 -6.85
CA GLY A 107 3.83 16.90 -6.80
C GLY A 107 2.86 16.11 -5.92
N ILE A 108 2.84 14.78 -6.06
CA ILE A 108 2.00 13.90 -5.24
C ILE A 108 2.45 13.95 -3.76
N TYR A 109 3.76 13.88 -3.51
CA TYR A 109 4.31 13.92 -2.16
C TYR A 109 3.94 15.20 -1.41
N ILE A 110 4.11 16.36 -2.04
CA ILE A 110 3.79 17.66 -1.44
C ILE A 110 2.31 17.70 -1.03
N TYR A 111 1.43 17.19 -1.87
CA TYR A 111 -0.01 17.25 -1.62
C TYR A 111 -0.53 16.18 -0.65
N ARG A 112 0.12 15.01 -0.58
CA ARG A 112 -0.40 13.84 0.15
C ARG A 112 0.44 13.44 1.36
N CYS A 113 1.76 13.61 1.30
CA CYS A 113 2.69 13.04 2.27
C CYS A 113 3.31 14.10 3.19
N ALA A 114 3.54 15.31 2.68
CA ALA A 114 4.27 16.37 3.38
C ALA A 114 3.54 16.89 4.65
N VAL A 115 2.21 16.71 4.74
CA VAL A 115 1.44 17.07 5.94
C VAL A 115 1.94 16.36 7.21
N CYS A 116 2.42 15.12 7.04
CA CYS A 116 3.06 14.34 8.11
C CYS A 116 4.59 14.34 7.97
N HIS A 117 5.12 14.09 6.78
CA HIS A 117 6.55 13.87 6.59
C HIS A 117 7.38 15.15 6.38
N GLY A 118 6.74 16.32 6.25
CA GLY A 118 7.39 17.60 5.98
C GLY A 118 7.77 17.77 4.52
N ILE A 119 7.81 19.02 4.03
CA ILE A 119 8.22 19.31 2.64
C ILE A 119 9.68 18.88 2.39
N LYS A 120 10.51 18.93 3.42
CA LYS A 120 11.92 18.51 3.41
C LYS A 120 12.13 17.02 3.65
N GLY A 121 11.06 16.25 3.87
CA GLY A 121 11.16 14.84 4.22
C GLY A 121 11.74 14.55 5.59
N ASP A 122 11.81 15.55 6.49
CA ASP A 122 12.44 15.48 7.81
C ASP A 122 11.52 14.94 8.91
N GLY A 123 10.33 14.44 8.55
CA GLY A 123 9.34 13.92 9.49
C GLY A 123 8.67 15.00 10.33
N LYS A 124 8.83 16.29 10.00
CA LYS A 124 8.30 17.45 10.76
C LYS A 124 7.20 18.17 10.00
N GLY A 125 6.29 17.42 9.37
CA GLY A 125 5.10 17.98 8.75
C GLY A 125 4.22 18.71 9.77
N GLU A 126 3.34 19.59 9.28
CA GLU A 126 2.45 20.43 10.10
C GLU A 126 1.69 19.62 11.18
N ARG A 127 1.26 18.41 10.82
CA ARG A 127 0.47 17.53 11.69
C ARG A 127 1.27 16.38 12.30
N ALA A 128 2.59 16.35 12.11
CA ALA A 128 3.46 15.32 12.70
C ALA A 128 3.37 15.26 14.23
N LYS A 129 3.14 16.42 14.87
CA LYS A 129 3.01 16.56 16.33
C LYS A 129 1.74 15.94 16.92
N GLU A 130 0.76 15.61 16.08
CA GLU A 130 -0.50 14.96 16.50
C GLU A 130 -0.34 13.43 16.61
N LEU A 131 0.77 12.89 16.12
CA LEU A 131 1.07 11.47 16.12
C LEU A 131 2.07 11.13 17.22
N GLN A 132 1.76 10.11 18.02
CA GLN A 132 2.69 9.53 18.99
C GLN A 132 3.87 8.85 18.25
N THR A 133 3.58 8.06 17.22
CA THR A 133 4.59 7.53 16.31
C THR A 133 4.98 8.60 15.32
N ARG A 134 6.18 9.15 15.50
CA ARG A 134 6.72 10.17 14.61
C ARG A 134 6.80 9.66 13.16
N PRO A 135 6.40 10.50 12.19
CA PRO A 135 6.64 10.22 10.77
C PRO A 135 8.11 9.95 10.50
N ARG A 136 8.37 9.11 9.50
CA ARG A 136 9.74 8.79 9.09
C ARG A 136 10.43 10.06 8.57
N ASP A 137 11.59 10.34 9.14
CA ASP A 137 12.59 11.23 8.54
C ASP A 137 13.33 10.46 7.44
N PHE A 138 13.09 10.86 6.19
CA PHE A 138 13.67 10.26 5.00
C PHE A 138 15.09 10.75 4.73
N THR A 139 15.53 11.86 5.34
CA THR A 139 16.83 12.49 5.06
C THR A 139 18.01 11.62 5.48
N PHE A 140 17.80 10.74 6.47
CA PHE A 140 18.79 9.77 6.90
C PHE A 140 18.91 8.55 5.98
N GLY A 141 17.94 8.28 5.10
CA GLY A 141 17.92 7.04 4.31
C GLY A 141 17.72 5.77 5.15
N ILE A 142 17.38 5.90 6.44
CA ILE A 142 17.22 4.81 7.39
C ILE A 142 15.75 4.41 7.51
N PHE A 143 15.40 3.23 6.97
CA PHE A 143 14.04 2.71 6.99
C PHE A 143 13.91 1.48 7.91
N LYS A 144 12.80 1.41 8.65
CA LYS A 144 12.51 0.28 9.54
C LYS A 144 12.14 -0.99 8.76
N PHE A 145 11.25 -0.87 7.76
CA PHE A 145 10.70 -2.02 7.05
C PHE A 145 11.38 -2.20 5.70
N ARG A 146 12.11 -3.30 5.58
CA ARG A 146 12.99 -3.61 4.44
C ARG A 146 12.96 -5.11 4.15
N SER A 147 13.47 -5.46 2.98
CA SER A 147 13.88 -6.80 2.59
C SER A 147 15.38 -6.90 2.36
N THR A 148 16.15 -5.90 2.80
CA THR A 148 17.61 -5.86 2.74
C THR A 148 18.24 -6.13 4.12
N PRO A 149 19.50 -6.60 4.19
CA PRO A 149 20.21 -6.83 5.45
C PRO A 149 20.21 -5.59 6.37
N THR A 150 20.42 -5.80 7.68
CA THR A 150 20.55 -4.68 8.64
C THR A 150 21.58 -3.65 8.17
N GLY A 151 21.30 -2.36 8.37
CA GLY A 151 22.11 -1.25 7.86
C GLY A 151 21.82 -0.86 6.41
N ALA A 152 21.50 -1.79 5.52
CA ALA A 152 21.21 -1.46 4.12
C ALA A 152 19.92 -0.63 3.94
N PRO A 153 19.85 0.26 2.92
CA PRO A 153 18.63 0.98 2.57
C PRO A 153 17.54 0.02 2.04
N PRO A 154 16.25 0.42 2.04
CA PRO A 154 15.18 -0.37 1.44
C PRO A 154 15.34 -0.49 -0.08
N THR A 155 14.77 -1.55 -0.67
CA THR A 155 14.53 -1.57 -2.11
C THR A 155 13.38 -0.63 -2.49
N ASP A 156 13.22 -0.33 -3.79
CA ASP A 156 12.08 0.44 -4.26
C ASP A 156 10.76 -0.29 -3.98
N GLU A 157 10.76 -1.62 -4.11
CA GLU A 157 9.63 -2.48 -3.78
C GLU A 157 9.27 -2.41 -2.30
N ASP A 158 10.23 -2.23 -1.38
CA ASP A 158 9.95 -2.07 0.05
C ASP A 158 9.23 -0.75 0.34
N ILE A 159 9.70 0.36 -0.25
CA ILE A 159 9.04 1.68 -0.12
C ILE A 159 7.64 1.60 -0.75
N PHE A 160 7.54 1.03 -1.95
CA PHE A 160 6.26 0.87 -2.65
C PHE A 160 5.26 0.02 -1.86
N LYS A 161 5.70 -1.10 -1.25
CA LYS A 161 4.85 -1.92 -0.36
C LYS A 161 4.40 -1.12 0.85
N THR A 162 5.30 -0.36 1.47
CA THR A 162 4.99 0.45 2.66
C THR A 162 3.94 1.51 2.35
N ILE A 163 4.07 2.23 1.22
CA ILE A 163 3.05 3.19 0.75
C ILE A 163 1.72 2.46 0.46
N SER A 164 1.80 1.32 -0.23
CA SER A 164 0.62 0.58 -0.68
C SER A 164 -0.17 -0.03 0.48
N ARG A 165 0.51 -0.50 1.51
CA ARG A 165 -0.08 -1.24 2.63
C ARG A 165 -0.25 -0.42 3.90
N GLY A 166 0.37 0.76 3.99
CA GLY A 166 0.46 1.47 5.26
C GLY A 166 1.27 0.71 6.31
N ILE A 167 1.21 1.18 7.55
CA ILE A 167 1.91 0.61 8.71
C ILE A 167 0.93 0.55 9.88
N HIS A 168 0.59 -0.66 10.32
CA HIS A 168 -0.41 -0.85 11.39
C HIS A 168 0.01 -0.15 12.68
N GLY A 169 -0.99 0.42 13.38
CA GLY A 169 -0.79 1.13 14.64
C GLY A 169 0.04 2.41 14.49
N THR A 170 0.01 3.05 13.33
CA THR A 170 0.62 4.37 13.09
C THR A 170 -0.34 5.23 12.27
N GLY A 171 0.05 6.49 12.04
CA GLY A 171 -0.69 7.38 11.15
C GLY A 171 -0.47 7.12 9.65
N MET A 172 0.37 6.14 9.29
CA MET A 172 0.64 5.81 7.90
C MET A 172 -0.42 4.82 7.39
N LEU A 173 -1.55 5.34 6.94
CA LEU A 173 -2.64 4.54 6.36
C LEU A 173 -2.26 3.98 4.97
N PRO A 174 -2.95 2.93 4.49
CA PRO A 174 -2.79 2.45 3.12
C PRO A 174 -3.25 3.48 2.08
N TRP A 175 -2.42 3.77 1.08
CA TRP A 175 -2.72 4.76 0.03
C TRP A 175 -3.55 4.18 -1.12
N PHE A 176 -4.80 3.82 -0.87
CA PHE A 176 -5.73 3.29 -1.88
C PHE A 176 -6.18 4.34 -2.91
N ALA A 177 -6.18 5.61 -2.52
CA ALA A 177 -6.52 6.72 -3.41
C ALA A 177 -5.49 6.96 -4.52
N LEU A 178 -4.27 6.41 -4.36
CA LEU A 178 -3.21 6.51 -5.37
C LEU A 178 -3.24 5.30 -6.30
N THR A 179 -3.12 5.55 -7.60
CA THR A 179 -2.92 4.49 -8.58
C THR A 179 -1.57 3.79 -8.36
N THR A 180 -1.39 2.59 -8.92
CA THR A 180 -0.10 1.88 -8.89
C THR A 180 1.03 2.75 -9.45
N THR A 181 0.81 3.44 -10.57
CA THR A 181 1.81 4.36 -11.14
C THR A 181 2.15 5.47 -10.16
N GLN A 182 1.14 6.16 -9.60
CA GLN A 182 1.36 7.26 -8.65
C GLN A 182 2.18 6.83 -7.43
N ARG A 183 1.93 5.63 -6.88
CA ARG A 183 2.73 5.10 -5.76
C ARG A 183 4.19 4.86 -6.15
N TRP A 184 4.47 4.39 -7.37
CA TRP A 184 5.85 4.29 -7.88
C TRP A 184 6.53 5.65 -8.03
N LEU A 185 5.82 6.65 -8.56
CA LEU A 185 6.37 8.01 -8.70
C LEU A 185 6.78 8.59 -7.34
N VAL A 186 5.93 8.44 -6.33
CA VAL A 186 6.24 8.88 -4.95
C VAL A 186 7.40 8.09 -4.36
N THR A 187 7.50 6.78 -4.61
CA THR A 187 8.66 5.96 -4.21
C THR A 187 9.97 6.57 -4.72
N TYR A 188 10.03 6.96 -5.99
CA TYR A 188 11.24 7.56 -6.58
C TYR A 188 11.58 8.89 -5.92
N TYR A 189 10.57 9.74 -5.72
CA TYR A 189 10.79 11.02 -5.06
C TYR A 189 11.27 10.87 -3.61
N ILE A 190 10.73 9.93 -2.83
CA ILE A 190 11.16 9.70 -1.43
C ILE A 190 12.67 9.40 -1.35
N LYS A 191 13.23 8.66 -2.30
CA LYS A 191 14.67 8.34 -2.31
C LYS A 191 15.55 9.57 -2.46
N THR A 192 15.04 10.63 -3.11
CA THR A 192 15.80 11.87 -3.34
C THR A 192 16.10 12.67 -2.07
N PHE A 193 15.46 12.35 -0.94
CA PHE A 193 15.74 13.03 0.32
C PHE A 193 17.08 12.63 0.95
N SER A 194 17.71 11.54 0.50
CA SER A 194 18.96 11.06 1.10
C SER A 194 19.92 10.51 0.05
N ASP A 195 21.17 10.99 0.11
CA ASP A 195 22.27 10.46 -0.69
C ASP A 195 22.71 9.05 -0.21
N TYR A 196 22.18 8.55 0.90
CA TYR A 196 22.53 7.25 1.46
C TYR A 196 22.33 6.10 0.45
N TYR A 197 21.31 6.20 -0.41
CA TYR A 197 21.08 5.21 -1.47
C TYR A 197 22.23 5.15 -2.47
N THR A 198 22.78 6.31 -2.85
CA THR A 198 23.89 6.44 -3.78
C THR A 198 25.21 6.03 -3.14
N PHE A 199 25.41 6.32 -1.86
CA PHE A 199 26.64 5.95 -1.16
C PHE A 199 26.70 4.46 -0.79
N TYR A 200 25.56 3.83 -0.49
CA TYR A 200 25.54 2.45 -0.03
C TYR A 200 25.81 1.44 -1.15
N TYR A 201 25.29 1.70 -2.35
CA TYR A 201 25.52 0.84 -3.51
C TYR A 201 26.62 1.46 -4.38
N GLU A 202 27.76 0.78 -4.49
CA GLU A 202 28.74 1.10 -5.54
C GLU A 202 28.07 0.99 -6.92
N ASP A 203 28.59 1.73 -7.90
CA ASP A 203 27.98 1.78 -9.24
C ASP A 203 27.75 0.38 -9.81
N GLY A 204 26.49 0.05 -10.08
CA GLY A 204 26.04 -1.25 -10.60
C GLY A 204 25.77 -2.36 -9.57
N GLN A 205 26.03 -2.17 -8.26
CA GLN A 205 25.68 -3.16 -7.25
C GLN A 205 24.16 -3.23 -7.03
N LYS A 206 23.61 -4.46 -7.11
CA LYS A 206 22.20 -4.70 -6.81
C LYS A 206 22.00 -4.96 -5.30
N PRO A 207 20.89 -4.51 -4.72
CA PRO A 207 20.54 -4.84 -3.34
C PRO A 207 20.51 -6.36 -3.12
N VAL A 208 21.17 -6.81 -2.05
CA VAL A 208 20.95 -8.17 -1.53
C VAL A 208 19.55 -8.22 -0.92
N VAL A 209 18.69 -9.07 -1.47
CA VAL A 209 17.30 -9.23 -1.02
C VAL A 209 17.18 -10.50 -0.20
N VAL A 210 16.85 -10.34 1.08
CA VAL A 210 16.45 -11.42 1.98
C VAL A 210 15.10 -11.97 1.48
N LYS A 211 15.02 -13.29 1.39
CA LYS A 211 13.80 -14.01 1.02
C LYS A 211 13.23 -14.72 2.23
N THR A 212 11.91 -14.72 2.33
CA THR A 212 11.21 -15.59 3.27
C THR A 212 11.24 -17.01 2.72
N PRO A 213 11.71 -18.01 3.48
CA PRO A 213 11.68 -19.40 3.07
C PRO A 213 10.26 -19.95 3.11
N GLU A 214 9.97 -20.92 2.25
CA GLU A 214 8.71 -21.67 2.32
C GLU A 214 8.65 -22.52 3.60
N PRO A 215 7.49 -22.62 4.27
CA PRO A 215 7.36 -23.40 5.49
C PRO A 215 7.56 -24.89 5.21
N SER A 216 8.49 -25.51 5.94
CA SER A 216 8.84 -26.94 5.82
C SER A 216 8.08 -27.83 6.81
N MET A 217 7.46 -27.23 7.82
CA MET A 217 6.73 -27.90 8.90
C MET A 217 5.29 -27.40 9.02
N SER A 218 4.47 -28.14 9.78
CA SER A 218 3.11 -27.69 10.10
C SER A 218 3.13 -26.44 11.00
N GLU A 219 2.08 -25.61 10.88
CA GLU A 219 1.93 -24.41 11.70
C GLU A 219 2.04 -24.70 13.21
N LYS A 220 1.42 -25.77 13.69
CA LYS A 220 1.50 -26.17 15.10
C LYS A 220 2.95 -26.38 15.55
N LYS A 221 3.76 -27.08 14.75
CA LYS A 221 5.19 -27.31 15.04
C LYS A 221 5.97 -26.00 15.04
N TYR A 222 5.69 -25.10 14.10
CA TYR A 222 6.33 -23.78 14.09
C TYR A 222 5.96 -22.93 15.30
N ILE A 223 4.71 -22.97 15.78
CA ILE A 223 4.30 -22.26 17.00
C ILE A 223 5.04 -22.80 18.23
N GLU A 224 5.15 -24.13 18.37
CA GLU A 224 5.88 -24.78 19.47
C GLU A 224 7.38 -24.44 19.44
N LEU A 225 8.00 -24.50 18.25
CA LEU A 225 9.38 -24.07 18.03
C LEU A 225 9.54 -22.59 18.39
N GLY A 226 8.68 -21.73 17.87
CA GLY A 226 8.71 -20.29 18.10
C GLY A 226 8.62 -19.91 19.57
N LYS A 227 7.77 -20.57 20.35
CA LYS A 227 7.67 -20.36 21.80
C LYS A 227 9.00 -20.67 22.51
N THR A 228 9.69 -21.72 22.08
CA THR A 228 11.02 -22.09 22.61
C THR A 228 12.08 -21.07 22.19
N VAL A 229 12.09 -20.70 20.90
CA VAL A 229 13.03 -19.73 20.33
C VAL A 229 12.83 -18.34 20.92
N TYR A 230 11.61 -17.96 21.30
CA TYR A 230 11.30 -16.67 21.92
C TYR A 230 12.07 -16.42 23.22
N ILE A 231 12.30 -17.49 23.99
CA ILE A 231 13.15 -17.45 25.19
C ILE A 231 14.62 -17.51 24.81
N LYS A 232 15.01 -18.41 23.88
CA LYS A 232 16.39 -18.54 23.38
C LYS A 232 16.95 -17.24 22.82
N GLY A 233 16.17 -16.55 21.99
CA GLY A 233 16.51 -15.27 21.37
C GLY A 233 16.31 -14.07 22.30
N GLU A 234 16.05 -14.30 23.58
CA GLU A 234 15.87 -13.28 24.61
C GLU A 234 14.80 -12.21 24.27
N CYS A 235 13.84 -12.56 23.41
CA CYS A 235 12.81 -11.64 22.94
C CYS A 235 12.00 -11.07 24.10
N ALA A 236 11.79 -11.87 25.14
CA ALA A 236 11.09 -11.52 26.37
C ALA A 236 11.73 -10.37 27.16
N LYS A 237 13.04 -10.09 27.00
CA LYS A 237 13.71 -8.98 27.70
C LYS A 237 13.12 -7.62 27.32
N CYS A 238 12.64 -7.49 26.08
CA CYS A 238 12.00 -6.30 25.57
C CYS A 238 10.49 -6.49 25.44
N HIS A 239 10.05 -7.60 24.85
CA HIS A 239 8.64 -7.81 24.53
C HIS A 239 7.83 -8.44 25.67
N GLY A 240 8.46 -8.83 26.78
CA GLY A 240 7.81 -9.53 27.90
C GLY A 240 7.58 -11.01 27.60
N LYS A 241 7.44 -11.85 28.64
CA LYS A 241 7.28 -13.31 28.45
C LYS A 241 6.04 -13.70 27.63
N GLU A 242 4.99 -12.89 27.76
CA GLU A 242 3.70 -13.11 27.10
C GLU A 242 3.49 -12.20 25.87
N GLY A 243 4.49 -11.40 25.49
CA GLY A 243 4.41 -10.52 24.33
C GLY A 243 3.64 -9.20 24.56
N TYR A 244 3.47 -8.74 25.81
CA TYR A 244 2.78 -7.48 26.11
C TYR A 244 3.61 -6.22 25.87
N GLY A 245 4.88 -6.34 25.49
CA GLY A 245 5.77 -5.20 25.32
C GLY A 245 6.27 -4.62 26.65
N ASP A 246 6.29 -5.43 27.70
CA ASP A 246 6.51 -5.05 29.10
C ASP A 246 7.73 -5.76 29.73
N GLY A 247 8.68 -6.22 28.91
CA GLY A 247 9.92 -6.80 29.41
C GLY A 247 10.77 -5.81 30.22
N ASP A 248 11.69 -6.31 31.03
CA ASP A 248 12.52 -5.51 31.95
C ASP A 248 13.27 -4.34 31.27
N SER A 249 13.55 -4.47 29.97
CA SER A 249 14.21 -3.43 29.17
C SER A 249 13.23 -2.50 28.45
N ALA A 250 11.95 -2.85 28.32
CA ALA A 250 10.97 -2.16 27.48
C ALA A 250 10.86 -0.66 27.75
N GLY A 251 10.84 -0.26 29.02
CA GLY A 251 10.75 1.14 29.44
C GLY A 251 12.04 1.94 29.24
N LYS A 252 13.16 1.28 28.93
CA LYS A 252 14.51 1.89 28.84
C LYS A 252 15.00 2.04 27.40
N LEU A 253 14.28 1.45 26.44
CA LEU A 253 14.68 1.45 25.03
C LEU A 253 14.56 2.85 24.42
N LYS A 254 15.56 3.18 23.61
CA LYS A 254 15.62 4.41 22.82
C LYS A 254 15.98 4.07 21.38
N ASP A 255 15.47 4.84 20.43
CA ASP A 255 15.94 4.79 19.05
C ASP A 255 17.32 5.47 18.90
N ASP A 256 17.88 5.41 17.69
CA ASP A 256 19.20 5.98 17.39
C ASP A 256 19.24 7.51 17.54
N TRP A 257 18.08 8.16 17.64
CA TRP A 257 17.91 9.60 17.92
C TRP A 257 17.60 9.87 19.41
N TYR A 258 17.89 8.90 20.27
CA TYR A 258 17.70 8.93 21.72
C TYR A 258 16.26 9.14 22.19
N GLN A 259 15.28 8.88 21.33
CA GLN A 259 13.87 9.02 21.67
C GLN A 259 13.34 7.72 22.26
N PRO A 260 12.49 7.78 23.30
CA PRO A 260 11.86 6.58 23.84
C PRO A 260 11.12 5.80 22.76
N ILE A 261 11.37 4.49 22.68
CA ILE A 261 10.66 3.60 21.76
C ILE A 261 10.21 2.36 22.51
N ARG A 262 8.90 2.13 22.54
CA ARG A 262 8.34 0.95 23.20
C ARG A 262 8.18 -0.22 22.23
N PRO A 263 8.48 -1.45 22.64
CA PRO A 263 8.16 -2.65 21.87
C PRO A 263 6.65 -2.77 21.67
N THR A 264 6.24 -3.35 20.54
CA THR A 264 4.83 -3.63 20.28
C THR A 264 4.26 -4.58 21.33
N ASN A 265 3.09 -4.26 21.87
CA ASN A 265 2.26 -5.19 22.61
C ASN A 265 1.54 -6.10 21.60
N PHE A 266 2.09 -7.29 21.38
CA PHE A 266 1.52 -8.22 20.41
C PHE A 266 0.13 -8.69 20.82
N ARG A 267 -0.23 -8.70 22.12
CA ARG A 267 -1.57 -9.12 22.58
C ARG A 267 -2.68 -8.11 22.27
N LYS A 268 -2.33 -6.84 22.04
CA LYS A 268 -3.30 -5.75 21.79
C LYS A 268 -3.19 -5.13 20.40
N SER A 269 -2.05 -5.29 19.72
CA SER A 269 -1.80 -4.61 18.46
C SER A 269 -1.29 -5.56 17.40
N VAL A 270 -1.81 -5.39 16.20
CA VAL A 270 -1.29 -6.03 14.99
C VAL A 270 0.18 -5.63 14.81
N PRO A 271 1.09 -6.56 14.46
CA PRO A 271 2.46 -6.21 14.09
C PRO A 271 2.50 -5.16 12.98
N LYS A 272 3.45 -4.22 13.03
CA LYS A 272 3.45 -3.05 12.14
C LYS A 272 3.41 -3.37 10.63
N ARG A 273 3.90 -4.54 10.21
CA ARG A 273 3.87 -5.01 8.82
C ARG A 273 2.69 -5.91 8.44
N GLY A 274 1.85 -6.29 9.41
CA GLY A 274 0.72 -7.20 9.21
C GLY A 274 0.92 -8.56 9.90
N LEU A 275 -0.12 -9.41 9.82
CA LEU A 275 -0.14 -10.74 10.45
C LEU A 275 0.48 -11.85 9.60
N GLU A 276 0.85 -11.59 8.34
CA GLU A 276 1.45 -12.62 7.51
C GLU A 276 2.79 -13.12 8.10
N PRO A 277 2.99 -14.44 8.27
CA PRO A 277 4.23 -14.99 8.79
C PRO A 277 5.45 -14.51 8.01
N ALA A 278 5.32 -14.31 6.69
CA ALA A 278 6.40 -13.81 5.86
C ALA A 278 6.82 -12.37 6.21
N ASP A 279 5.87 -11.51 6.60
CA ASP A 279 6.14 -10.13 6.97
C ASP A 279 6.72 -10.01 8.39
N ILE A 280 6.26 -10.87 9.31
CA ILE A 280 6.83 -10.98 10.66
C ILE A 280 8.24 -11.57 10.58
N TYR A 281 8.43 -12.66 9.82
CA TYR A 281 9.74 -13.25 9.55
C TYR A 281 10.72 -12.20 9.04
N MET A 282 10.30 -11.40 8.06
CA MET A 282 11.18 -10.40 7.48
C MET A 282 11.58 -9.30 8.48
N THR A 283 10.71 -8.98 9.44
CA THR A 283 11.05 -8.07 10.56
C THR A 283 12.16 -8.65 11.43
N ILE A 284 12.08 -9.94 11.76
CA ILE A 284 13.06 -10.65 12.59
C ILE A 284 14.39 -10.81 11.83
N ALA A 285 14.30 -11.19 10.55
CA ALA A 285 15.45 -11.45 9.70
C ALA A 285 16.24 -10.17 9.37
N THR A 286 15.57 -9.06 9.09
CA THR A 286 16.26 -7.81 8.66
C THR A 286 16.53 -6.84 9.81
N GLY A 287 15.85 -7.01 10.95
CA GLY A 287 15.85 -6.02 12.02
C GLY A 287 15.16 -4.72 11.61
N LEU A 288 15.06 -3.78 12.57
CA LEU A 288 14.45 -2.48 12.33
C LEU A 288 15.53 -1.40 12.50
N ASN A 289 16.18 -0.98 11.40
CA ASN A 289 17.20 0.07 11.44
C ASN A 289 16.66 1.33 12.14
N GLY A 290 17.53 2.01 12.89
CA GLY A 290 17.11 3.13 13.72
C GLY A 290 16.42 2.72 15.02
N THR A 291 16.51 1.45 15.44
CA THR A 291 15.88 0.98 16.69
C THR A 291 16.72 -0.10 17.37
N PRO A 292 16.45 -0.38 18.66
CA PRO A 292 17.09 -1.49 19.37
C PRO A 292 16.67 -2.90 18.93
N MET A 293 15.81 -3.07 17.92
CA MET A 293 15.40 -4.39 17.42
C MET A 293 16.38 -4.87 16.34
N PRO A 294 17.32 -5.79 16.67
CA PRO A 294 18.38 -6.19 15.75
C PRO A 294 17.85 -7.16 14.69
N SER A 295 18.72 -7.45 13.72
CA SER A 295 18.57 -8.63 12.87
C SER A 295 18.97 -9.90 13.63
N TYR A 296 18.20 -10.97 13.46
CA TYR A 296 18.52 -12.29 14.00
C TYR A 296 19.04 -13.26 12.93
N SER A 297 19.26 -12.81 11.69
CA SER A 297 19.72 -13.68 10.60
C SER A 297 21.09 -14.32 10.86
N ALA A 298 21.92 -13.72 11.72
CA ALA A 298 23.22 -14.26 12.09
C ALA A 298 23.17 -15.24 13.29
N SER A 299 22.08 -15.22 14.08
CA SER A 299 21.99 -15.95 15.35
C SER A 299 20.91 -17.04 15.37
N LEU A 300 19.94 -16.99 14.46
CA LEU A 300 18.85 -17.94 14.35
C LEU A 300 18.78 -18.55 12.95
N THR A 301 18.33 -19.80 12.88
CA THR A 301 18.07 -20.45 11.58
C THR A 301 16.79 -19.93 10.93
N HIS A 302 16.63 -20.22 9.64
CA HIS A 302 15.40 -19.93 8.90
C HIS A 302 14.14 -20.50 9.56
N ASP A 303 14.17 -21.76 10.00
CA ASP A 303 13.05 -22.40 10.69
C ASP A 303 12.79 -21.81 12.07
N GLU A 304 13.84 -21.39 12.80
CA GLU A 304 13.69 -20.72 14.09
C GLU A 304 13.02 -19.35 13.94
N MET A 305 13.42 -18.56 12.94
CA MET A 305 12.79 -17.27 12.64
C MET A 305 11.35 -17.42 12.11
N LEU A 306 11.08 -18.44 11.26
CA LEU A 306 9.71 -18.76 10.87
C LEU A 306 8.89 -19.19 12.10
N GLY A 307 9.45 -20.02 12.98
CA GLY A 307 8.81 -20.42 14.23
C GLY A 307 8.40 -19.21 15.06
N LEU A 308 9.32 -18.25 15.27
CA LEU A 308 9.01 -16.98 15.92
C LEU A 308 7.87 -16.23 15.22
N ALA A 309 7.89 -16.17 13.89
CA ALA A 309 6.85 -15.50 13.13
C ALA A 309 5.46 -16.12 13.34
N TYR A 310 5.35 -17.45 13.28
CA TYR A 310 4.12 -18.17 13.56
C TYR A 310 3.67 -18.02 15.02
N TYR A 311 4.60 -18.07 15.99
CA TYR A 311 4.30 -17.87 17.40
C TYR A 311 3.78 -16.45 17.68
N ILE A 312 4.45 -15.40 17.18
CA ILE A 312 4.01 -14.01 17.32
C ILE A 312 2.63 -13.81 16.69
N ARG A 313 2.39 -14.37 15.49
CA ARG A 313 1.07 -14.35 14.86
C ARG A 313 0.01 -15.05 15.70
N SER A 314 0.34 -16.13 16.39
CA SER A 314 -0.60 -16.90 17.22
C SER A 314 -1.06 -16.17 18.48
N ILE A 315 -0.24 -15.25 19.01
CA ILE A 315 -0.58 -14.44 20.19
C ILE A 315 -1.14 -13.07 19.83
N ALA A 316 -1.04 -12.67 18.55
CA ALA A 316 -1.56 -11.41 18.05
C ALA A 316 -3.08 -11.42 17.90
N PRO A 317 -3.77 -10.28 18.12
CA PRO A 317 -5.20 -10.21 17.91
C PRO A 317 -5.50 -10.48 16.43
N ARG A 318 -6.35 -11.47 16.18
CA ARG A 318 -7.05 -11.64 14.91
C ARG A 318 -8.42 -11.04 15.13
N ASN A 319 -8.71 -9.93 14.44
CA ASN A 319 -10.03 -9.30 14.56
C ASN A 319 -11.06 -10.14 13.79
N GLU A 320 -11.45 -11.29 14.36
CA GLU A 320 -12.49 -12.17 13.83
C GLU A 320 -13.89 -11.56 14.03
N ASN A 321 -14.04 -10.69 15.04
CA ASN A 321 -15.26 -9.95 15.30
C ASN A 321 -15.18 -8.52 14.74
N LYS A 322 -15.87 -8.30 13.60
CA LYS A 322 -16.00 -7.02 12.86
C LYS A 322 -16.60 -5.84 13.67
N GLY A 323 -16.87 -6.00 14.97
CA GLY A 323 -17.67 -5.09 15.79
C GLY A 323 -16.90 -3.88 16.34
N GLU A 324 -15.70 -4.08 16.86
CA GLU A 324 -14.95 -3.01 17.55
C GLU A 324 -13.45 -3.19 17.29
N ILE A 325 -12.95 -2.48 16.28
CA ILE A 325 -11.51 -2.44 16.01
C ILE A 325 -10.97 -1.34 16.90
N ASP A 326 -10.30 -1.71 17.99
CA ASP A 326 -9.55 -0.77 18.83
C ASP A 326 -8.38 -0.22 18.00
N ILE A 327 -8.61 0.94 17.40
CA ILE A 327 -7.58 1.67 16.67
C ILE A 327 -6.85 2.58 17.64
N ASN A 328 -5.52 2.59 17.58
CA ASN A 328 -4.75 3.46 18.44
C ASN A 328 -4.90 4.94 18.04
N GLN A 329 -4.44 5.81 18.94
CA GLN A 329 -4.52 7.27 18.76
C GLN A 329 -3.93 7.74 17.42
N ASP A 330 -2.81 7.15 16.97
CA ASP A 330 -2.18 7.55 15.71
C ASP A 330 -3.04 7.21 14.49
N THR A 331 -3.61 6.01 14.47
CA THR A 331 -4.50 5.58 13.39
C THR A 331 -5.78 6.41 13.40
N GLN A 332 -6.33 6.74 14.57
CA GLN A 332 -7.48 7.64 14.69
C GLN A 332 -7.16 9.05 14.19
N ALA A 333 -6.03 9.63 14.62
CA ALA A 333 -5.58 10.94 14.18
C ALA A 333 -5.38 10.97 12.66
N ALA A 334 -4.81 9.91 12.06
CA ALA A 334 -4.65 9.84 10.62
C ALA A 334 -5.97 9.77 9.86
N PHE A 335 -7.01 9.08 10.37
CA PHE A 335 -8.34 9.15 9.76
C PHE A 335 -8.91 10.57 9.79
N GLN A 336 -8.73 11.29 10.90
CA GLN A 336 -9.17 12.69 10.99
C GLN A 336 -8.43 13.60 10.01
N ILE A 337 -7.11 13.44 9.89
CA ILE A 337 -6.28 14.20 8.93
C ILE A 337 -6.71 13.88 7.49
N ASP A 338 -6.90 12.60 7.16
CA ASP A 338 -7.35 12.14 5.85
C ASP A 338 -8.72 12.74 5.48
N HIS A 339 -9.65 12.77 6.44
CA HIS A 339 -10.96 13.40 6.28
C HIS A 339 -10.84 14.90 6.00
N MET A 340 -10.12 15.61 6.86
CA MET A 340 -9.97 17.08 6.79
C MET A 340 -9.33 17.53 5.49
N MET A 341 -8.35 16.77 5.01
CA MET A 341 -7.60 17.11 3.80
C MET A 341 -8.30 16.65 2.52
N GLY A 342 -9.47 15.99 2.62
CA GLY A 342 -10.15 15.37 1.49
C GLY A 342 -9.25 14.36 0.76
N ILE A 343 -8.37 13.68 1.51
CA ILE A 343 -7.37 12.79 0.94
C ILE A 343 -7.99 11.47 0.48
N SER A 344 -9.04 10.99 1.17
CA SER A 344 -9.78 9.79 0.77
C SER A 344 -11.28 9.84 1.11
N PHE A 345 -12.12 9.33 0.20
CA PHE A 345 -13.57 9.07 0.39
C PHE A 345 -13.87 7.77 1.17
N GLN A 346 -12.93 7.23 1.94
CA GLN A 346 -12.92 5.80 2.33
C GLN A 346 -12.81 5.54 3.83
N ILE A 347 -13.20 6.51 4.65
CA ILE A 347 -13.23 6.35 6.11
C ILE A 347 -14.47 5.52 6.48
N PRO A 348 -14.35 4.47 7.32
CA PRO A 348 -15.52 3.83 7.91
C PRO A 348 -16.34 4.89 8.67
N GLU A 349 -17.65 5.02 8.40
CA GLU A 349 -18.52 6.10 8.92
C GLU A 349 -18.35 6.41 10.41
N ARG A 350 -18.05 5.42 11.25
CA ARG A 350 -17.81 5.58 12.68
C ARG A 350 -16.59 6.45 13.05
N PHE A 351 -15.68 6.68 12.10
CA PHE A 351 -14.48 7.52 12.28
C PHE A 351 -14.56 8.84 11.52
N ALA A 352 -15.65 9.11 10.80
CA ALA A 352 -15.81 10.32 9.98
C ALA A 352 -16.20 11.56 10.79
N TYR A 353 -16.69 11.39 12.01
CA TYR A 353 -17.14 12.49 12.87
C TYR A 353 -16.22 12.65 14.09
N PRO A 354 -15.75 13.88 14.39
CA PRO A 354 -15.12 14.16 15.67
C PRO A 354 -16.19 14.08 16.77
N TRP A 355 -15.90 13.32 17.82
CA TRP A 355 -16.63 13.45 19.09
C TRP A 355 -16.22 14.75 19.78
#